data_AF-A0A1H5LMW7-F1
#
_entry.id   AF-A0A1H5LMW7-F1
#
_cell.length_a   1.000
_cell.length_b   1.000
_cell.length_c   1.000
_cell.angle_alpha   90.00
_cell.angle_beta   90.00
_cell.angle_gamma   90.00
#
_symmetry.space_group_name_H-M   'P 1'
#
loop_
_entity.id
_entity.type
_entity.pdbx_description
1 polymer ?
#
loop_
_entity_poly.entity_id
_entity_poly.type
_entity_poly.pdbx_seq_one_letter_code
_entity_poly.pdbx_strand_id
1 'polypeptide(L)'
;MTFHCLTELKLKIEETDLVAKLAEVMLQGGEIGAVLGELNDSSPRRSAANTMTRAALVLLTGYFEGFLKKLIEEFVGELNDLKLPLNRAGDELLLSVVQHSITENRNKALPKILNLKDCISRDTHFPFLQEAIGKTKGNPSVDIVESLFQNIGIPEIIDKLSAKDFQLETTYTTVSQSQQLNNLIGLAVNGDLILHQKIIDIIDGKWIPKKQRRDVGYVGIIQELLKKRNRIAHGENWEEQVTPREVMDFNRDVLRLCTGIAEHLSRELEFYKRAPEAVG
;
A
#
# COMPACT_ATOMS: atom_id res chain seq x y z
N MET A 1 6.15 8.47 -19.47
CA MET A 1 7.01 9.03 -18.41
C MET A 1 7.41 7.92 -17.46
N THR A 2 8.62 7.95 -16.88
CA THR A 2 9.04 6.97 -15.85
C THR A 2 9.53 7.74 -14.63
N PHE A 3 8.94 7.47 -13.47
CA PHE A 3 9.39 8.05 -12.20
C PHE A 3 10.81 7.58 -11.86
N HIS A 4 11.67 8.51 -11.42
CA HIS A 4 13.06 8.21 -11.09
C HIS A 4 13.14 7.25 -9.90
N CYS A 5 12.29 7.46 -8.89
CA CYS A 5 12.17 6.59 -7.72
C CYS A 5 11.86 5.12 -8.06
N LEU A 6 11.23 4.82 -9.20
CA LEU A 6 10.99 3.45 -9.63
C LEU A 6 12.29 2.75 -10.05
N THR A 7 13.21 3.50 -10.67
CA THR A 7 14.54 2.97 -11.03
C THR A 7 15.37 2.72 -9.79
N GLU A 8 15.33 3.64 -8.82
CA GLU A 8 15.97 3.46 -7.52
C GLU A 8 15.43 2.25 -6.77
N LEU A 9 14.09 2.08 -6.73
CA LEU A 9 13.46 0.93 -6.09
C LEU A 9 13.92 -0.40 -6.71
N LYS A 10 14.04 -0.48 -8.03
CA LYS A 10 14.52 -1.69 -8.72
C LYS A 10 15.93 -2.07 -8.25
N LEU A 11 16.85 -1.12 -8.20
CA LEU A 11 18.21 -1.35 -7.70
C LEU A 11 18.20 -1.81 -6.24
N LYS A 12 17.35 -1.20 -5.40
CA LYS A 12 17.20 -1.59 -3.99
C LYS A 12 16.60 -2.98 -3.78
N ILE A 13 15.70 -3.39 -4.67
CA ILE A 13 15.15 -4.75 -4.66
C ILE A 13 16.17 -5.78 -5.16
N GLU A 14 17.02 -5.42 -6.13
CA GLU A 14 18.15 -6.26 -6.54
C GLU A 14 19.13 -6.49 -5.38
N GLU A 15 19.42 -5.46 -4.58
CA GLU A 15 20.25 -5.58 -3.37
C GLU A 15 19.65 -6.61 -2.37
N THR A 16 18.35 -6.53 -2.05
CA THR A 16 17.72 -7.49 -1.13
C THR A 16 17.61 -8.88 -1.72
N ASP A 17 17.46 -9.00 -3.03
CA ASP A 17 17.41 -10.28 -3.75
C ASP A 17 18.76 -11.01 -3.70
N LEU A 18 19.87 -10.27 -3.85
CA LEU A 18 21.22 -10.81 -3.68
C LEU A 18 21.47 -11.29 -2.25
N VAL A 19 20.99 -10.56 -1.23
CA VAL A 19 21.09 -10.98 0.17
C VAL A 19 20.28 -12.27 0.41
N ALA A 20 19.08 -12.37 -0.14
CA ALA A 20 18.26 -13.57 -0.05
C ALA A 20 18.96 -14.77 -0.72
N LYS A 21 19.49 -14.60 -1.93
CA LYS A 21 20.25 -15.64 -2.65
C LYS A 21 21.46 -16.11 -1.86
N LEU A 22 22.22 -15.19 -1.26
CA LEU A 22 23.36 -15.55 -0.41
C LEU A 22 22.91 -16.39 0.80
N ALA A 23 21.84 -15.97 1.47
CA ALA A 23 21.27 -16.72 2.59
C ALA A 23 20.78 -18.12 2.17
N GLU A 24 20.21 -18.26 0.97
CA GLU A 24 19.82 -19.56 0.41
C GLU A 24 21.02 -20.48 0.19
N VAL A 25 22.10 -19.99 -0.44
CA VAL A 25 23.31 -20.79 -0.64
C VAL A 25 23.95 -21.20 0.69
N MET A 26 23.92 -20.31 1.70
CA MET A 26 24.36 -20.63 3.06
C MET A 26 23.53 -21.76 3.69
N LEU A 27 22.24 -21.86 3.39
CA LEU A 27 21.40 -22.94 3.91
C LEU A 27 21.58 -24.26 3.12
N GLN A 28 21.91 -24.20 1.83
CA GLN A 28 22.01 -25.36 0.94
C GLN A 28 23.38 -26.06 0.95
N GLY A 29 24.50 -25.36 1.22
CA GLY A 29 25.84 -25.88 0.94
C GLY A 29 26.80 -25.96 2.13
N GLY A 30 27.51 -27.10 2.25
CA GLY A 30 28.71 -27.31 3.09
C GLY A 30 29.96 -26.58 2.59
N GLU A 31 29.98 -26.14 1.33
CA GLU A 31 31.18 -25.63 0.64
C GLU A 31 31.55 -24.17 0.98
N ILE A 32 30.61 -23.32 1.40
CA ILE A 32 30.94 -21.95 1.88
C ILE A 32 31.75 -21.99 3.19
N GLY A 33 31.61 -23.07 3.97
CA GLY A 33 32.38 -23.27 5.20
C GLY A 33 33.89 -23.22 4.97
N ALA A 34 34.36 -23.64 3.79
CA ALA A 34 35.77 -23.64 3.43
C ALA A 34 36.33 -22.24 3.12
N VAL A 35 35.50 -21.28 2.69
CA VAL A 35 35.93 -19.92 2.33
C VAL A 35 35.90 -18.97 3.54
N LEU A 36 35.03 -19.22 4.52
CA LEU A 36 34.82 -18.33 5.67
C LEU A 36 35.34 -18.86 7.00
N GLY A 37 35.88 -20.09 7.08
CA GLY A 37 36.63 -20.65 8.22
C GLY A 37 35.83 -20.88 9.52
N GLU A 38 35.05 -19.90 9.95
CA GLU A 38 34.23 -19.85 11.17
C GLU A 38 32.79 -20.36 10.97
N LEU A 39 32.33 -20.51 9.72
CA LEU A 39 30.96 -20.95 9.37
C LEU A 39 30.87 -22.43 8.97
N ASN A 40 31.86 -23.25 9.34
CA ASN A 40 31.84 -24.69 9.08
C ASN A 40 30.72 -25.42 9.84
N ASP A 41 30.34 -24.91 11.01
CA ASP A 41 29.23 -25.45 11.81
C ASP A 41 27.86 -25.05 11.24
N SER A 42 26.92 -26.00 11.25
CA SER A 42 25.56 -25.80 10.73
C SER A 42 24.75 -24.75 11.51
N SER A 43 25.07 -24.52 12.79
CA SER A 43 24.32 -23.60 13.67
C SER A 43 24.68 -22.12 13.44
N PRO A 44 25.96 -21.70 13.45
CA PRO A 44 26.36 -20.33 13.07
C PRO A 44 25.90 -19.93 11.68
N ARG A 45 25.97 -20.85 10.70
CA ARG A 45 25.56 -20.60 9.32
C ARG A 45 24.06 -20.32 9.20
N ARG A 46 23.23 -21.13 9.86
CA ARG A 46 21.77 -20.90 9.92
C ARG A 46 21.43 -19.59 10.63
N SER A 47 22.14 -19.26 11.71
CA SER A 47 21.96 -17.99 12.42
C SER A 47 22.27 -16.79 11.52
N ALA A 48 23.37 -16.85 10.77
CA ALA A 48 23.75 -15.80 9.83
C ALA A 48 22.73 -15.66 8.69
N ALA A 49 22.30 -16.77 8.07
CA ALA A 49 21.28 -16.76 7.02
C ALA A 49 19.95 -16.15 7.52
N ASN A 50 19.50 -16.54 8.72
CA ASN A 50 18.31 -15.97 9.35
C ASN A 50 18.45 -14.48 9.63
N THR A 51 19.65 -14.03 10.04
CA THR A 51 19.92 -12.61 10.27
C THR A 51 19.86 -11.83 8.96
N MET A 52 20.42 -12.39 7.89
CA MET A 52 20.39 -11.79 6.55
C MET A 52 18.97 -11.64 6.01
N THR A 53 18.15 -12.69 6.08
CA THR A 53 16.76 -12.63 5.57
C THR A 53 15.89 -11.67 6.37
N ARG A 54 16.06 -11.61 7.69
CA ARG A 54 15.39 -10.62 8.54
C ARG A 54 15.80 -9.19 8.19
N ALA A 55 17.09 -8.94 8.00
CA ALA A 55 17.59 -7.63 7.61
C ALA A 55 17.05 -7.23 6.23
N ALA A 56 17.06 -8.14 5.25
CA ALA A 56 16.52 -7.89 3.92
C ALA A 56 15.02 -7.55 3.94
N LEU A 57 14.21 -8.25 4.75
CA LEU A 57 12.78 -7.97 4.88
C LEU A 57 12.49 -6.59 5.53
N VAL A 58 13.28 -6.21 6.54
CA VAL A 58 13.18 -4.89 7.17
C VAL A 58 13.57 -3.79 6.18
N LEU A 59 14.67 -3.98 5.42
CA LEU A 59 15.10 -3.06 4.38
C LEU A 59 14.03 -2.91 3.29
N LEU A 60 13.47 -4.02 2.80
CA LEU A 60 12.40 -4.00 1.80
C LEU A 60 11.19 -3.16 2.25
N THR A 61 10.79 -3.28 3.52
CA THR A 61 9.70 -2.47 4.06
C THR A 61 10.04 -0.98 4.04
N GLY A 62 11.27 -0.61 4.39
CA GLY A 62 11.76 0.77 4.33
C GLY A 62 11.89 1.29 2.89
N TYR A 63 12.29 0.45 1.95
CA TYR A 63 12.34 0.80 0.52
C TYR A 63 10.95 1.02 -0.05
N PHE A 64 9.97 0.21 0.33
CA PHE A 64 8.58 0.40 -0.07
C PHE A 64 8.01 1.73 0.46
N GLU A 65 8.20 2.04 1.74
CA GLU A 65 7.79 3.32 2.33
C GLU A 65 8.47 4.51 1.64
N GLY A 66 9.79 4.43 1.46
CA GLY A 66 10.59 5.47 0.81
C GLY A 66 10.18 5.70 -0.65
N PHE A 67 9.87 4.63 -1.39
CA PHE A 67 9.34 4.72 -2.74
C PHE A 67 8.02 5.47 -2.79
N LEU A 68 7.04 5.12 -1.95
CA LEU A 68 5.75 5.80 -1.93
C LEU A 68 5.91 7.29 -1.65
N LYS A 69 6.78 7.67 -0.71
CA LYS A 69 7.06 9.07 -0.40
C LYS A 69 7.63 9.82 -1.61
N LYS A 70 8.70 9.28 -2.23
CA LYS A 70 9.38 9.88 -3.38
C LYS A 70 8.48 9.94 -4.61
N LEU A 71 7.66 8.91 -4.83
CA LEU A 71 6.71 8.87 -5.93
C LEU A 71 5.71 10.03 -5.88
N ILE A 72 5.18 10.32 -4.68
CA ILE A 72 4.26 11.44 -4.48
C ILE A 72 5.00 12.77 -4.63
N GLU A 73 6.22 12.87 -4.13
CA GLU A 73 7.07 14.06 -4.31
C GLU A 73 7.29 14.37 -5.79
N GLU A 74 7.70 13.37 -6.58
CA GLU A 74 7.90 13.50 -8.03
C GLU A 74 6.58 13.82 -8.75
N PHE A 75 5.48 13.16 -8.40
CA PHE A 75 4.15 13.44 -8.98
C PHE A 75 3.70 14.88 -8.72
N VAL A 76 3.89 15.38 -7.50
CA VAL A 76 3.57 16.78 -7.14
C VAL A 76 4.48 17.76 -7.87
N GLY A 77 5.76 17.44 -8.01
CA GLY A 77 6.70 18.22 -8.83
C GLY A 77 6.19 18.37 -10.26
N GLU A 78 5.83 17.26 -10.89
CA GLU A 78 5.29 17.26 -12.26
C GLU A 78 3.99 18.07 -12.37
N LEU A 79 3.04 17.91 -11.45
CA LEU A 79 1.80 18.70 -11.46
C LEU A 79 2.06 20.21 -11.37
N ASN A 80 3.02 20.61 -10.53
CA ASN A 80 3.39 22.01 -10.38
C ASN A 80 4.10 22.56 -11.63
N ASP A 81 4.93 21.76 -12.28
CA ASP A 81 5.61 22.15 -13.53
C ASP A 81 4.64 22.38 -14.68
N LEU A 82 3.52 21.63 -14.71
CA LEU A 82 2.44 21.85 -15.69
C LEU A 82 1.71 23.19 -15.49
N LYS A 83 1.83 23.81 -14.31
CA LYS A 83 1.17 25.09 -13.95
C LYS A 83 -0.32 25.12 -14.31
N LEU A 84 -1.01 24.00 -14.09
CA LEU A 84 -2.42 23.88 -14.44
C LEU A 84 -3.28 24.78 -13.54
N PRO A 85 -4.32 25.42 -14.11
CA PRO A 85 -5.36 26.05 -13.32
C PRO A 85 -5.99 25.07 -12.34
N LEU A 86 -6.27 25.52 -11.12
CA LEU A 86 -6.82 24.64 -10.08
C LEU A 86 -8.19 24.05 -10.46
N ASN A 87 -8.97 24.75 -11.29
CA ASN A 87 -10.24 24.26 -11.84
C ASN A 87 -10.12 23.07 -12.80
N ARG A 88 -8.89 22.76 -13.24
CA ARG A 88 -8.59 21.62 -14.12
C ARG A 88 -7.97 20.44 -13.37
N ALA A 89 -7.72 20.60 -12.07
CA ALA A 89 -7.32 19.49 -11.22
C ALA A 89 -8.54 18.61 -10.93
N GLY A 90 -8.33 17.30 -10.72
CA GLY A 90 -9.39 16.41 -10.25
C GLY A 90 -9.98 16.87 -8.91
N ASP A 91 -11.25 16.54 -8.67
CA ASP A 91 -12.01 16.96 -7.49
C ASP A 91 -11.30 16.54 -6.18
N GLU A 92 -10.68 15.36 -6.15
CA GLU A 92 -9.95 14.84 -5.00
C GLU A 92 -8.67 15.62 -4.70
N LEU A 93 -7.94 16.04 -5.73
CA LEU A 93 -6.76 16.90 -5.57
C LEU A 93 -7.17 18.28 -5.06
N LEU A 94 -8.22 18.87 -5.63
CA LEU A 94 -8.77 20.14 -5.16
C LEU A 94 -9.21 20.04 -3.70
N LEU A 95 -9.95 18.98 -3.35
CA LEU A 95 -10.39 18.73 -1.98
C LEU A 95 -9.20 18.62 -1.02
N SER A 96 -8.16 17.89 -1.40
CA SER A 96 -6.94 17.72 -0.61
C SER A 96 -6.25 19.06 -0.32
N VAL A 97 -6.12 19.92 -1.33
CA VAL A 97 -5.56 21.27 -1.18
C VAL A 97 -6.42 22.15 -0.27
N VAL A 98 -7.74 22.12 -0.44
CA VAL A 98 -8.68 22.90 0.39
C VAL A 98 -8.62 22.44 1.85
N GLN A 99 -8.68 21.13 2.10
CA GLN A 99 -8.60 20.56 3.44
C GLN A 99 -7.27 20.91 4.13
N HIS A 100 -6.16 20.83 3.40
CA HIS A 100 -4.85 21.23 3.92
C HIS A 100 -4.81 22.72 4.27
N SER A 101 -5.42 23.58 3.44
CA SER A 101 -5.48 25.03 3.67
C SER A 101 -6.31 25.41 4.90
N ILE A 102 -7.31 24.59 5.26
CA ILE A 102 -8.19 24.80 6.41
C ILE A 102 -7.58 24.24 7.71
N THR A 103 -6.86 23.12 7.63
CA THR A 103 -6.34 22.42 8.80
C THR A 103 -5.11 23.08 9.43
N GLU A 104 -4.44 23.99 8.72
CA GLU A 104 -3.40 24.83 9.31
C GLU A 104 -4.00 25.95 10.17
N ASN A 105 -3.51 26.07 11.42
CA ASN A 105 -3.79 27.10 12.44
C ASN A 105 -4.69 28.27 11.99
N ARG A 106 -5.85 28.47 12.65
CA ARG A 106 -6.93 29.41 12.28
C ARG A 106 -6.47 30.81 11.83
N ASN A 107 -5.39 31.34 12.41
CA ASN A 107 -4.86 32.67 12.07
C ASN A 107 -4.12 32.73 10.72
N LYS A 108 -3.72 31.59 10.14
CA LYS A 108 -3.06 31.46 8.82
C LYS A 108 -3.98 30.88 7.74
N ALA A 109 -5.11 30.28 8.11
CA ALA A 109 -6.06 29.68 7.18
C ALA A 109 -6.69 30.71 6.25
N LEU A 110 -7.14 31.86 6.79
CA LEU A 110 -7.86 32.86 6.00
C LEU A 110 -7.04 33.39 4.79
N PRO A 111 -5.77 33.82 4.94
CA PRO A 111 -4.95 34.20 3.79
C PRO A 111 -4.79 33.10 2.73
N LYS A 112 -4.61 31.84 3.16
CA LYS A 112 -4.48 30.69 2.23
C LYS A 112 -5.78 30.44 1.47
N ILE A 113 -6.92 30.48 2.16
CA ILE A 113 -8.25 30.31 1.56
C ILE A 113 -8.55 31.45 0.59
N LEU A 114 -8.21 32.69 0.93
CA LEU A 114 -8.36 33.84 0.03
C LEU A 114 -7.49 33.69 -1.22
N ASN A 115 -6.23 33.27 -1.07
CA ASN A 115 -5.36 32.98 -2.22
C ASN A 115 -5.93 31.86 -3.09
N LEU A 116 -6.42 30.77 -2.50
CA LEU A 116 -7.06 29.68 -3.23
C LEU A 116 -8.32 30.15 -3.97
N LYS A 117 -9.16 30.97 -3.33
CA LYS A 117 -10.32 31.61 -3.96
C LYS A 117 -9.90 32.48 -5.15
N ASP A 118 -8.84 33.27 -5.01
CA ASP A 118 -8.34 34.12 -6.09
C ASP A 118 -7.81 33.27 -7.25
N CYS A 119 -7.07 32.17 -6.98
CA CYS A 119 -6.61 31.26 -8.02
C CYS A 119 -7.75 30.59 -8.78
N ILE A 120 -8.80 30.14 -8.07
CA ILE A 120 -10.01 29.58 -8.67
C ILE A 120 -10.72 30.62 -9.54
N SER A 121 -10.88 31.84 -9.03
CA SER A 121 -11.62 32.91 -9.71
C SER A 121 -10.89 33.41 -10.96
N ARG A 122 -9.56 33.36 -10.96
CA ARG A 122 -8.71 33.83 -12.07
C ARG A 122 -8.27 32.73 -13.02
N ASP A 123 -8.70 31.49 -12.78
CA ASP A 123 -8.26 30.30 -13.51
C ASP A 123 -6.72 30.19 -13.57
N THR A 124 -6.05 30.44 -12.44
CA THR A 124 -4.60 30.37 -12.33
C THR A 124 -4.13 29.18 -11.52
N HIS A 125 -2.87 28.81 -11.73
CA HIS A 125 -2.20 27.77 -10.95
C HIS A 125 -2.17 28.09 -9.44
N PHE A 126 -2.34 27.05 -8.63
CA PHE A 126 -2.06 27.06 -7.20
C PHE A 126 -1.04 25.96 -6.89
N PRO A 127 0.05 26.24 -6.15
CA PRO A 127 1.09 25.26 -5.89
C PRO A 127 0.57 24.12 -5.02
N PHE A 128 0.69 22.90 -5.52
CA PHE A 128 0.42 21.69 -4.77
C PHE A 128 1.55 21.42 -3.79
N LEU A 129 1.20 21.08 -2.55
CA LEU A 129 2.14 20.69 -1.50
C LEU A 129 2.07 19.18 -1.30
N GLN A 130 3.23 18.54 -1.16
CA GLN A 130 3.30 17.11 -0.86
C GLN A 130 2.51 16.77 0.41
N GLU A 131 2.60 17.64 1.42
CA GLU A 131 1.89 17.49 2.69
C GLU A 131 0.37 17.55 2.59
N ALA A 132 -0.15 18.21 1.56
CA ALA A 132 -1.58 18.30 1.28
C ALA A 132 -2.10 17.02 0.62
N ILE A 133 -1.30 16.44 -0.26
CA ILE A 133 -1.68 15.28 -1.06
C ILE A 133 -1.43 13.98 -0.29
N GLY A 134 -0.34 13.88 0.46
CA GLY A 134 -0.08 12.69 1.24
C GLY A 134 1.18 12.73 2.08
N LYS A 135 1.04 12.36 3.35
CA LYS A 135 2.17 12.05 4.23
C LYS A 135 2.19 10.55 4.49
N THR A 136 3.28 9.89 4.12
CA THR A 136 3.60 8.55 4.62
C THR A 136 4.11 8.70 6.07
N LYS A 137 3.19 8.77 7.04
CA LYS A 137 3.58 8.74 8.46
C LYS A 137 3.55 7.30 8.96
N GLY A 138 4.72 6.67 8.93
CA GLY A 138 4.91 5.30 9.42
C GLY A 138 4.77 4.25 8.32
N ASN A 139 4.59 3.01 8.75
CA ASN A 139 4.58 1.83 7.88
C ASN A 139 3.61 1.96 6.70
N PRO A 140 3.94 1.43 5.52
CA PRO A 140 3.07 1.46 4.35
C PRO A 140 1.92 0.44 4.50
N SER A 141 1.03 0.65 5.46
CA SER A 141 -0.18 -0.16 5.63
C SER A 141 -1.13 0.02 4.45
N VAL A 142 -2.01 -0.96 4.26
CA VAL A 142 -3.05 -0.94 3.24
C VAL A 142 -3.85 0.37 3.30
N ASP A 143 -4.25 0.81 4.50
CA ASP A 143 -5.01 2.05 4.69
C ASP A 143 -4.21 3.30 4.33
N ILE A 144 -2.89 3.31 4.64
CA ILE A 144 -2.01 4.42 4.30
C ILE A 144 -1.83 4.52 2.80
N VAL A 145 -1.62 3.39 2.12
CA VAL A 145 -1.51 3.35 0.65
C VAL A 145 -2.82 3.82 0.02
N GLU A 146 -3.97 3.26 0.41
CA GLU A 146 -5.26 3.66 -0.16
C GLU A 146 -5.58 5.13 0.08
N SER A 147 -5.36 5.63 1.30
CA SER A 147 -5.59 7.05 1.62
C SER A 147 -4.70 7.96 0.77
N LEU A 148 -3.46 7.56 0.50
CA LEU A 148 -2.53 8.32 -0.32
C LEU A 148 -3.07 8.51 -1.75
N PHE A 149 -3.56 7.43 -2.35
CA PHE A 149 -4.04 7.44 -3.74
C PHE A 149 -5.47 7.96 -3.87
N GLN A 150 -6.30 7.81 -2.83
CA GLN A 150 -7.60 8.45 -2.77
C GLN A 150 -7.50 9.97 -2.88
N ASN A 151 -6.52 10.59 -2.20
CA ASN A 151 -6.29 12.05 -2.26
C ASN A 151 -5.87 12.55 -3.66
N ILE A 152 -5.44 11.64 -4.54
CA ILE A 152 -5.00 11.94 -5.91
C ILE A 152 -6.11 11.63 -6.93
N GLY A 153 -7.26 11.10 -6.49
CA GLY A 153 -8.35 10.68 -7.39
C GLY A 153 -8.19 9.26 -7.91
N ILE A 154 -7.36 8.44 -7.26
CA ILE A 154 -7.15 7.03 -7.59
C ILE A 154 -7.60 6.15 -6.41
N PRO A 155 -8.91 6.11 -6.10
CA PRO A 155 -9.41 5.27 -5.02
C PRO A 155 -9.26 3.78 -5.35
N GLU A 156 -9.22 2.94 -4.32
CA GLU A 156 -9.20 1.48 -4.44
C GLU A 156 -8.02 0.97 -5.29
N ILE A 157 -6.85 1.61 -5.16
CA ILE A 157 -5.68 1.29 -6.01
C ILE A 157 -5.19 -0.13 -5.76
N ILE A 158 -5.22 -0.60 -4.50
CA ILE A 158 -4.79 -1.95 -4.16
C ILE A 158 -5.75 -2.96 -4.77
N ASP A 159 -7.05 -2.66 -4.80
CA ASP A 159 -8.05 -3.55 -5.38
C ASP A 159 -7.95 -3.61 -6.90
N LYS A 160 -7.82 -2.45 -7.55
CA LYS A 160 -7.59 -2.36 -9.01
C LYS A 160 -6.38 -3.18 -9.44
N LEU A 161 -5.27 -3.04 -8.72
CA LEU A 161 -4.05 -3.79 -9.00
C LEU A 161 -4.18 -5.26 -8.62
N SER A 162 -4.83 -5.58 -7.51
CA SER A 162 -5.03 -6.98 -7.08
C SER A 162 -5.91 -7.74 -8.06
N ALA A 163 -6.97 -7.11 -8.57
CA ALA A 163 -7.83 -7.70 -9.59
C ALA A 163 -7.07 -7.98 -10.89
N LYS A 164 -6.27 -7.00 -11.36
CA LYS A 164 -5.40 -7.13 -12.53
C LYS A 164 -4.38 -8.26 -12.37
N ASP A 165 -3.72 -8.31 -11.22
CA ASP A 165 -2.51 -9.12 -11.05
C ASP A 165 -2.74 -10.53 -10.53
N PHE A 166 -3.80 -10.73 -9.76
CA PHE A 166 -4.16 -12.00 -9.11
C PHE A 166 -5.49 -12.58 -9.61
N GLN A 167 -6.13 -11.93 -10.60
CA GLN A 167 -7.42 -12.37 -11.17
C GLN A 167 -8.52 -12.49 -10.10
N LEU A 168 -8.52 -11.56 -9.14
CA LEU A 168 -9.51 -11.49 -8.06
C LEU A 168 -10.67 -10.59 -8.48
N GLU A 169 -11.91 -10.98 -8.21
CA GLU A 169 -13.07 -10.11 -8.46
C GLU A 169 -13.12 -8.93 -7.48
N THR A 170 -12.74 -9.15 -6.22
CA THR A 170 -12.69 -8.12 -5.19
C THR A 170 -11.83 -8.56 -4.01
N THR A 171 -11.22 -7.60 -3.30
CA THR A 171 -10.57 -7.87 -2.00
C THR A 171 -11.57 -7.79 -0.84
N TYR A 172 -12.86 -7.52 -1.10
CA TYR A 172 -13.88 -7.47 -0.08
C TYR A 172 -14.73 -8.76 -0.06
N THR A 173 -15.21 -9.12 1.12
CA THR A 173 -16.29 -10.09 1.30
C THR A 173 -17.41 -9.44 2.08
N THR A 174 -18.63 -9.89 1.85
CA THR A 174 -19.77 -9.50 2.68
C THR A 174 -19.86 -10.50 3.82
N VAL A 175 -19.68 -10.05 5.06
CA VAL A 175 -19.87 -10.89 6.24
C VAL A 175 -21.19 -10.52 6.89
N SER A 176 -22.09 -11.49 6.92
CA SER A 176 -23.34 -11.39 7.67
C SER A 176 -23.13 -11.98 9.07
N GLN A 177 -23.73 -11.35 10.09
CA GLN A 177 -23.73 -11.92 11.44
C GLN A 177 -24.60 -13.18 11.53
N SER A 178 -25.61 -13.31 10.67
CA SER A 178 -26.44 -14.51 10.60
C SER A 178 -25.62 -15.74 10.22
N GLN A 179 -24.57 -15.57 9.40
CA GLN A 179 -23.65 -16.66 9.03
C GLN A 179 -22.84 -17.20 10.23
N GLN A 180 -22.42 -16.33 11.15
CA GLN A 180 -21.68 -16.75 12.36
C GLN A 180 -22.60 -17.44 13.38
N LEU A 181 -23.87 -17.05 13.41
CA LEU A 181 -24.88 -17.58 14.31
C LEU A 181 -25.67 -18.74 13.71
N ASN A 182 -25.42 -19.11 12.45
CA ASN A 182 -26.26 -20.02 11.68
C ASN A 182 -26.46 -21.37 12.38
N ASN A 183 -25.38 -21.93 12.94
CA ASN A 183 -25.44 -23.17 13.71
C ASN A 183 -26.23 -23.03 15.03
N LEU A 184 -26.09 -21.89 15.72
CA LEU A 184 -26.83 -21.63 16.96
C LEU A 184 -28.31 -21.38 16.70
N ILE A 185 -28.65 -20.70 15.61
CA ILE A 185 -30.02 -20.49 15.15
C ILE A 185 -30.62 -21.85 14.78
N GLY A 186 -29.91 -22.66 14.00
CA GLY A 186 -30.32 -24.02 13.64
C GLY A 186 -30.63 -24.92 14.85
N LEU A 187 -29.77 -24.85 15.87
CA LEU A 187 -30.00 -25.57 17.14
C LEU A 187 -31.19 -25.01 17.93
N ALA A 188 -31.39 -23.68 17.95
CA ALA A 188 -32.47 -23.05 18.69
C ALA A 188 -33.87 -23.27 18.07
N VAL A 189 -33.94 -23.40 16.75
CA VAL A 189 -35.21 -23.59 16.01
C VAL A 189 -35.55 -25.06 15.76
N ASN A 190 -34.74 -26.00 16.24
CA ASN A 190 -34.98 -27.46 16.15
C ASN A 190 -35.38 -27.94 14.73
N GLY A 191 -34.77 -27.37 13.69
CA GLY A 191 -35.04 -27.74 12.30
C GLY A 191 -36.25 -27.06 11.64
N ASP A 192 -36.94 -26.13 12.31
CA ASP A 192 -37.96 -25.28 11.67
C ASP A 192 -37.30 -24.29 10.70
N LEU A 193 -37.33 -24.64 9.41
CA LEU A 193 -36.75 -23.85 8.33
C LEU A 193 -37.41 -22.47 8.16
N ILE A 194 -38.69 -22.33 8.49
CA ILE A 194 -39.42 -21.06 8.34
C ILE A 194 -39.01 -20.10 9.45
N LEU A 195 -38.96 -20.60 10.69
CA LEU A 195 -38.49 -19.81 11.83
C LEU A 195 -37.00 -19.48 11.69
N HIS A 196 -36.20 -20.42 11.19
CA HIS A 196 -34.79 -20.22 10.87
C HIS A 196 -34.60 -19.04 9.91
N GLN A 197 -35.31 -19.04 8.77
CA GLN A 197 -35.22 -17.97 7.79
C GLN A 197 -35.70 -16.64 8.34
N LYS A 198 -36.78 -16.62 9.13
CA LYS A 198 -37.27 -15.38 9.77
C LYS A 198 -36.24 -14.78 10.73
N ILE A 199 -35.53 -15.60 11.50
CA ILE A 199 -34.49 -15.11 12.40
C ILE A 199 -33.31 -14.55 11.60
N ILE A 200 -32.89 -15.22 10.52
CA ILE A 200 -31.87 -14.71 9.60
C ILE A 200 -32.30 -13.35 9.04
N ASP A 201 -33.52 -13.22 8.54
CA ASP A 201 -34.02 -11.98 7.94
C ASP A 201 -34.10 -10.84 8.97
N ILE A 202 -34.46 -11.14 10.22
CA ILE A 202 -34.44 -10.16 11.33
C ILE A 202 -33.00 -9.73 11.66
N ILE A 203 -32.07 -10.69 11.70
CA ILE A 203 -30.67 -10.43 12.00
C ILE A 203 -30.07 -9.58 10.89
N ASP A 204 -30.19 -9.99 9.63
CA ASP A 204 -29.61 -9.27 8.50
C ASP A 204 -30.33 -7.94 8.21
N GLY A 205 -31.61 -7.83 8.58
CA GLY A 205 -32.35 -6.57 8.55
C GLY A 205 -31.91 -5.57 9.61
N LYS A 206 -31.52 -6.02 10.82
CA LYS A 206 -31.01 -5.15 11.90
C LYS A 206 -29.51 -4.91 11.82
N TRP A 207 -28.76 -5.90 11.36
CA TRP A 207 -27.32 -5.89 11.22
C TRP A 207 -26.98 -6.11 9.76
N ILE A 208 -27.11 -5.03 8.98
CA ILE A 208 -26.79 -5.01 7.56
C ILE A 208 -25.40 -5.65 7.36
N PRO A 209 -25.29 -6.66 6.48
CA PRO A 209 -24.02 -7.31 6.22
C PRO A 209 -22.93 -6.29 5.90
N LYS A 210 -21.80 -6.40 6.61
CA LYS A 210 -20.71 -5.43 6.47
C LYS A 210 -19.73 -5.92 5.40
N LYS A 211 -19.25 -5.00 4.56
CA LYS A 211 -18.08 -5.25 3.73
C LYS A 211 -16.87 -5.39 4.65
N GLN A 212 -16.22 -6.55 4.61
CA GLN A 212 -14.98 -6.83 5.30
C GLN A 212 -13.88 -7.04 4.28
N ARG A 213 -12.70 -6.45 4.51
CA ARG A 213 -11.54 -6.67 3.64
C ARG A 213 -10.94 -8.04 3.92
N ARG A 214 -10.56 -8.73 2.85
CA ARG A 214 -9.92 -10.04 2.84
C ARG A 214 -8.42 -9.87 2.66
N ASP A 215 -7.66 -10.71 3.32
CA ASP A 215 -6.19 -10.73 3.24
C ASP A 215 -5.75 -11.48 1.97
N VAL A 216 -6.12 -10.95 0.79
CA VAL A 216 -5.85 -11.54 -0.54
C VAL A 216 -5.17 -10.52 -1.45
N GLY A 217 -4.45 -11.00 -2.47
CA GLY A 217 -3.71 -10.13 -3.39
C GLY A 217 -2.73 -9.24 -2.63
N TYR A 218 -2.64 -7.97 -3.02
CA TYR A 218 -1.72 -7.02 -2.39
C TYR A 218 -2.10 -6.65 -0.95
N VAL A 219 -3.36 -6.84 -0.53
CA VAL A 219 -3.78 -6.66 0.87
C VAL A 219 -3.02 -7.63 1.77
N GLY A 220 -3.09 -8.93 1.43
CA GLY A 220 -2.40 -9.98 2.18
C GLY A 220 -0.88 -9.82 2.15
N ILE A 221 -0.31 -9.45 1.00
CA ILE A 221 1.13 -9.22 0.85
C ILE A 221 1.62 -8.10 1.78
N ILE A 222 0.95 -6.95 1.79
CA ILE A 222 1.34 -5.80 2.63
C ILE A 222 1.20 -6.17 4.12
N GLN A 223 0.08 -6.79 4.51
CA GLN A 223 -0.15 -7.16 5.90
C GLN A 223 0.87 -8.19 6.40
N GLU A 224 1.16 -9.23 5.63
CA GLU A 224 2.17 -10.24 6.02
C GLU A 224 3.59 -9.65 6.07
N LEU A 225 3.94 -8.77 5.13
CA LEU A 225 5.22 -8.04 5.17
C LEU A 225 5.34 -7.23 6.46
N LEU A 226 4.33 -6.44 6.81
CA LEU A 226 4.32 -5.60 8.00
C LEU A 226 4.30 -6.41 9.29
N LYS A 227 3.53 -7.51 9.32
CA LYS A 227 3.48 -8.44 10.45
C LYS A 227 4.85 -9.06 10.73
N LYS A 228 5.55 -9.54 9.70
CA LYS A 228 6.92 -10.07 9.83
C LYS A 228 7.90 -8.98 10.27
N ARG A 229 7.84 -7.79 9.66
CA ARG A 229 8.68 -6.64 10.05
C ARG A 229 8.47 -6.24 11.51
N ASN A 230 7.23 -6.16 11.99
CA ASN A 230 6.93 -5.79 13.37
C ASN A 230 7.43 -6.84 14.35
N ARG A 231 7.23 -8.13 14.08
CA ARG A 231 7.80 -9.22 14.90
C ARG A 231 9.32 -9.11 15.01
N ILE A 232 10.00 -8.86 13.90
CA ILE A 232 11.47 -8.66 13.87
C ILE A 232 11.86 -7.47 14.75
N ALA A 233 11.15 -6.34 14.66
CA ALA A 233 11.44 -5.12 15.40
C ALA A 233 11.17 -5.25 16.91
N HIS A 234 10.12 -5.99 17.30
CA HIS A 234 9.75 -6.22 18.69
C HIS A 234 10.49 -7.41 19.34
N GLY A 235 11.25 -8.17 18.57
CA GLY A 235 11.95 -9.36 19.07
C GLY A 235 11.03 -10.52 19.44
N GLU A 236 9.80 -10.52 18.92
CA GLU A 236 8.79 -11.56 19.16
C GLU A 236 9.04 -12.78 18.25
N ASN A 237 8.82 -13.99 18.78
CA ASN A 237 8.89 -15.28 18.08
C ASN A 237 10.23 -15.58 17.35
N TRP A 238 11.25 -15.99 18.12
CA TRP A 238 12.52 -16.50 17.60
C TRP A 238 12.40 -17.71 16.64
N GLU A 239 11.26 -18.40 16.64
CA GLU A 239 11.04 -19.62 15.86
C GLU A 239 10.52 -19.38 14.43
N GLU A 240 9.85 -18.25 14.18
CA GLU A 240 9.25 -17.98 12.86
C GLU A 240 10.31 -17.38 11.92
N GLN A 241 11.00 -18.27 11.21
CA GLN A 241 12.07 -17.90 10.29
C GLN A 241 11.50 -17.25 9.03
N VAL A 242 12.06 -16.11 8.64
CA VAL A 242 11.89 -15.57 7.29
C VAL A 242 12.82 -16.33 6.37
N THR A 243 12.26 -17.11 5.46
CA THR A 243 13.05 -17.89 4.50
C THR A 243 13.58 -16.99 3.38
N PRO A 244 14.71 -17.35 2.75
CA PRO A 244 15.20 -16.66 1.55
C PRO A 244 14.13 -16.56 0.45
N ARG A 245 13.37 -17.64 0.26
CA ARG A 245 12.33 -17.69 -0.75
C ARG A 245 11.22 -16.68 -0.49
N GLU A 246 10.78 -16.56 0.76
CA GLU A 246 9.79 -15.54 1.14
C GLU A 246 10.30 -14.12 0.85
N VAL A 247 11.57 -13.82 1.12
CA VAL A 247 12.13 -12.49 0.79
C VAL A 247 12.08 -12.23 -0.72
N MET A 248 12.44 -13.21 -1.55
CA MET A 248 12.37 -13.09 -3.01
C MET A 248 10.93 -12.91 -3.51
N ASP A 249 9.98 -13.63 -2.92
CA ASP A 249 8.56 -13.48 -3.24
C ASP A 249 8.05 -12.09 -2.86
N PHE A 250 8.38 -11.58 -1.66
CA PHE A 250 8.05 -10.20 -1.28
C PHE A 250 8.72 -9.17 -2.19
N ASN A 251 9.98 -9.36 -2.57
CA ASN A 251 10.69 -8.48 -3.50
C ASN A 251 9.94 -8.35 -4.83
N ARG A 252 9.56 -9.49 -5.42
CA ARG A 252 8.79 -9.54 -6.67
C ARG A 252 7.45 -8.83 -6.51
N ASP A 253 6.73 -9.13 -5.44
CA ASP A 253 5.36 -8.66 -5.27
C ASP A 253 5.32 -7.15 -4.93
N VAL A 254 6.25 -6.65 -4.10
CA VAL A 254 6.42 -5.22 -3.82
C VAL A 254 6.82 -4.47 -5.10
N LEU A 255 7.76 -5.00 -5.89
CA LEU A 255 8.15 -4.37 -7.15
C LEU A 255 6.97 -4.27 -8.12
N ARG A 256 6.19 -5.36 -8.23
CA ARG A 256 5.02 -5.42 -9.11
C ARG A 256 3.95 -4.41 -8.69
N LEU A 257 3.63 -4.35 -7.40
CA LEU A 257 2.74 -3.34 -6.83
C LEU A 257 3.22 -1.92 -7.15
N CYS A 258 4.46 -1.60 -6.83
CA CYS A 258 5.04 -0.26 -7.02
C CYS A 258 5.08 0.14 -8.50
N THR A 259 5.38 -0.81 -9.39
CA THR A 259 5.33 -0.59 -10.84
C THR A 259 3.90 -0.29 -11.30
N GLY A 260 2.92 -1.08 -10.85
CA GLY A 260 1.51 -0.85 -11.17
C GLY A 260 1.00 0.51 -10.67
N ILE A 261 1.38 0.91 -9.46
CA ILE A 261 1.07 2.23 -8.92
C ILE A 261 1.68 3.35 -9.79
N ALA A 262 2.97 3.24 -10.13
CA ALA A 262 3.65 4.21 -10.97
C ALA A 262 3.02 4.32 -12.37
N GLU A 263 2.56 3.20 -12.95
CA GLU A 263 1.81 3.20 -14.21
C GLU A 263 0.49 3.99 -14.09
N HIS A 264 -0.25 3.79 -13.00
CA HIS A 264 -1.50 4.53 -12.75
C HIS A 264 -1.26 6.03 -12.63
N LEU A 265 -0.28 6.46 -11.82
CA LEU A 265 0.06 7.88 -11.70
C LEU A 265 0.57 8.48 -13.02
N SER A 266 1.31 7.70 -13.81
CA SER A 266 1.77 8.16 -15.12
C SER A 266 0.60 8.45 -16.05
N ARG A 267 -0.45 7.61 -16.05
CA ARG A 267 -1.66 7.85 -16.84
C ARG A 267 -2.41 9.08 -16.36
N GLU A 268 -2.47 9.28 -15.05
CA GLU A 268 -3.09 10.45 -14.45
C GLU A 268 -2.37 11.75 -14.85
N LEU A 269 -1.03 11.76 -14.82
CA LEU A 269 -0.23 12.89 -15.33
C LEU A 269 -0.44 13.13 -16.83
N GLU A 270 -0.54 12.08 -17.64
CA GLU A 270 -0.82 12.20 -19.08
C GLU A 270 -2.21 12.81 -19.34
N PHE A 271 -3.21 12.49 -18.51
CA PHE A 271 -4.52 13.13 -18.58
C PHE A 271 -4.41 14.65 -18.34
N TYR A 272 -3.70 15.06 -17.29
CA TYR A 272 -3.44 16.47 -16.98
C TYR A 272 -2.63 17.19 -18.06
N LYS A 273 -1.67 16.51 -18.71
CA LYS A 273 -0.89 17.04 -19.83
C LYS A 273 -1.73 17.32 -21.07
N ARG A 274 -2.80 16.54 -21.30
CA ARG A 274 -3.69 16.68 -22.48
C ARG A 274 -4.90 17.58 -22.25
N ALA A 275 -5.32 17.76 -20.99
CA ALA A 275 -6.40 18.67 -20.61
C ALA A 275 -6.32 20.09 -21.23
N PRO A 276 -5.14 20.71 -21.46
CA PRO A 276 -5.08 22.01 -22.14
C PRO A 276 -5.51 22.04 -23.62
N GLU A 277 -5.62 20.90 -24.31
CA GLU A 277 -5.94 20.86 -25.75
C GLU A 277 -7.46 20.77 -26.05
N ALA A 278 -8.31 20.56 -25.05
CA ALA A 278 -9.75 20.29 -25.24
C ALA A 278 -10.64 21.56 -25.29
N VAL A 279 -10.06 22.76 -25.23
CA VAL A 279 -10.78 24.03 -25.32
C VAL A 279 -10.03 24.92 -26.32
N GLY A 280 -10.24 24.64 -27.61
CA GLY A 280 -9.82 25.46 -28.74
C GLY A 280 -10.97 25.60 -29.72
#